data_AF-A0A7V9UDE3-F1
#
_entry.id   AF-A0A7V9UDE3-F1
#
_cell.length_a   1.000
_cell.length_b   1.000
_cell.length_c   1.000
_cell.angle_alpha   90.00
_cell.angle_beta   90.00
_cell.angle_gamma   90.00
#
_symmetry.space_group_name_H-M   'P 1'
#
loop_
_entity.id
_entity.type
_entity.pdbx_description
1 polymer ?
#
loop_
_entity_poly.entity_id
_entity_poly.type
_entity_poly.pdbx_seq_one_letter_code
_entity_poly.pdbx_strand_id
1 'polypeptide(L)'
;MAAASFLGIALAAGATNAFAGPRDVVVEGQRIDPELQRTVSYRDLNLAEQPGQKILNRRIYRTASNLCLDLNGQYSYGCTLFAIRSTDDQVAQAIDRAKRQVAGLSVGPPIAISMVLGVR
;
A
#
# COMPACT_ATOMS: atom_id res chain seq x y z
N MET A 1 55.05 -11.05 53.36
CA MET A 1 54.84 -12.06 52.30
C MET A 1 53.49 -11.78 51.66
N ALA A 2 53.45 -11.63 50.32
CA ALA A 2 52.38 -11.98 49.37
C ALA A 2 50.92 -11.58 49.69
N ALA A 3 50.07 -11.09 48.78
CA ALA A 3 50.14 -10.89 47.34
C ALA A 3 49.00 -9.93 46.94
N ALA A 4 49.18 -9.27 45.81
CA ALA A 4 48.24 -8.40 45.13
C ALA A 4 46.97 -9.13 44.67
N SER A 5 45.87 -8.38 44.50
CA SER A 5 44.89 -8.56 43.41
C SER A 5 44.01 -7.32 43.28
N PHE A 6 44.18 -6.59 42.18
CA PHE A 6 43.33 -5.47 41.77
C PHE A 6 42.04 -6.01 41.14
N LEU A 7 40.88 -5.64 41.68
CA LEU A 7 39.58 -5.85 41.04
C LEU A 7 39.14 -4.53 40.38
N GLY A 8 39.36 -4.45 39.06
CA GLY A 8 38.81 -3.40 38.22
C GLY A 8 37.31 -3.61 38.04
N ILE A 9 36.50 -2.65 38.49
CA ILE A 9 35.07 -2.59 38.23
C ILE A 9 34.87 -1.62 37.07
N ALA A 10 34.62 -2.17 35.87
CA ALA A 10 34.20 -1.40 34.71
C ALA A 10 32.67 -1.43 34.58
N LEU A 11 32.10 -0.21 34.56
CA LEU A 11 30.90 0.27 33.86
C LEU A 11 29.76 -0.70 33.50
N ALA A 12 28.56 -0.35 33.96
CA ALA A 12 27.44 -0.10 33.04
C ALA A 12 26.40 0.83 33.71
N ALA A 13 26.51 2.13 33.45
CA ALA A 13 25.38 3.04 33.63
C ALA A 13 24.35 2.69 32.55
N GLY A 14 23.36 1.87 32.91
CA GLY A 14 22.22 1.57 32.06
C GLY A 14 21.36 2.83 31.90
N ALA A 15 21.68 3.67 30.93
CA ALA A 15 20.75 4.67 30.42
C ALA A 15 19.57 3.93 29.79
N THR A 16 18.50 3.74 30.55
CA THR A 16 17.22 3.28 30.01
C THR A 16 16.66 4.38 29.12
N ASN A 17 17.01 4.35 27.84
CA ASN A 17 16.32 5.14 26.82
C ASN A 17 14.91 4.56 26.69
N ALA A 18 13.96 5.16 27.42
CA ALA A 18 12.55 4.97 27.15
C ALA A 18 12.22 5.64 25.80
N PHE A 19 12.54 4.96 24.69
CA PHE A 19 11.96 5.28 23.41
C PHE A 19 10.47 4.94 23.47
N ALA A 20 9.65 5.94 23.81
CA ALA A 20 8.27 5.97 23.39
C ALA A 20 8.25 6.13 21.86
N GLY A 21 8.50 5.03 21.14
CA GLY A 21 8.25 4.97 19.70
C GLY A 21 6.78 5.29 19.44
N PRO A 22 6.46 5.90 18.29
CA PRO A 22 5.07 6.10 17.89
C PRO A 22 4.35 4.77 18.02
N ARG A 23 3.32 4.73 18.87
CA ARG A 23 2.45 3.56 19.00
C ARG A 23 1.75 3.43 17.67
N ASP A 24 2.23 2.52 16.83
CA ASP A 24 1.51 2.09 15.65
C ASP A 24 0.12 1.67 16.10
N VAL A 25 -0.88 2.43 15.68
CA VAL A 25 -2.27 2.04 15.79
C VAL A 25 -2.40 0.83 14.87
N VAL A 26 -2.24 -0.36 15.44
CA VAL A 26 -2.52 -1.62 14.75
C VAL A 26 -4.04 -1.68 14.61
N VAL A 27 -4.54 -1.05 13.54
CA VAL A 27 -5.85 -1.39 13.01
C VAL A 27 -5.72 -2.84 12.59
N GLU A 28 -6.38 -3.77 13.29
CA GLU A 28 -6.62 -5.13 12.81
C GLU A 28 -7.51 -5.02 11.57
N GLY A 29 -6.91 -4.59 10.46
CA GLY A 29 -7.51 -4.64 9.15
C GLY A 29 -7.77 -6.10 8.84
N GLN A 30 -9.00 -6.39 8.45
CA GLN A 30 -9.41 -7.69 7.91
C GLN A 30 -8.28 -8.24 7.04
N ARG A 31 -7.69 -9.38 7.43
CA ARG A 31 -6.61 -9.99 6.66
C ARG A 31 -7.16 -10.33 5.28
N ILE A 32 -6.80 -9.50 4.29
CA ILE A 32 -7.10 -9.76 2.90
C ILE A 32 -6.15 -10.87 2.47
N ASP A 33 -6.71 -11.95 1.94
CA ASP A 33 -5.92 -13.01 1.34
C ASP A 33 -5.07 -12.39 0.20
N PRO A 34 -3.74 -12.50 0.24
CA PRO A 34 -2.88 -11.95 -0.81
C PRO A 34 -3.22 -12.51 -2.20
N GLU A 35 -3.83 -13.69 -2.30
CA GLU A 35 -4.29 -14.25 -3.56
C GLU A 35 -5.48 -13.46 -4.16
N LEU A 36 -6.32 -12.86 -3.30
CA LEU A 36 -7.47 -12.03 -3.66
C LEU A 36 -7.11 -10.56 -3.90
N GLN A 37 -5.84 -10.20 -3.81
CA GLN A 37 -5.36 -8.83 -3.93
C GLN A 37 -4.41 -8.66 -5.11
N ARG A 38 -4.57 -7.55 -5.84
CA ARG A 38 -3.60 -7.10 -6.85
C ARG A 38 -3.41 -5.60 -6.78
N THR A 39 -2.17 -5.14 -6.83
CA THR A 39 -1.83 -3.71 -6.93
C THR A 39 -1.65 -3.29 -8.39
N VAL A 40 -2.16 -2.12 -8.75
CA VAL A 40 -2.02 -1.52 -10.08
C VAL A 40 -1.01 -0.38 -10.02
N SER A 41 0.11 -0.54 -10.72
CA SER A 41 1.13 0.52 -10.83
C SER A 41 0.75 1.56 -11.89
N TYR A 42 0.89 2.83 -11.52
CA TYR A 42 0.59 3.98 -12.37
C TYR A 42 1.63 5.11 -12.27
N ARG A 43 2.79 4.84 -11.65
CA ARG A 43 3.87 5.82 -11.43
C ARG A 43 4.41 6.46 -12.72
N ASP A 44 4.22 5.77 -13.84
CA ASP A 44 4.66 6.16 -15.19
C ASP A 44 3.57 6.91 -15.97
N LEU A 45 2.41 7.17 -15.37
CA LEU A 45 1.27 7.81 -16.03
C LEU A 45 1.06 9.23 -15.50
N ASN A 46 0.82 10.17 -16.42
CA ASN A 46 0.28 11.47 -16.05
C ASN A 46 -1.23 11.40 -15.88
N LEU A 47 -1.70 11.20 -14.64
CA LEU A 47 -3.13 11.10 -14.35
C LEU A 47 -3.88 12.43 -14.38
N ALA A 48 -3.18 13.57 -14.47
CA ALA A 48 -3.84 14.87 -14.66
C ALA A 48 -4.48 14.98 -16.05
N GLU A 49 -4.01 14.19 -17.01
CA GLU A 49 -4.47 14.21 -18.40
C GLU A 49 -5.31 12.99 -18.78
N GLN A 50 -6.22 13.19 -19.73
CA GLN A 50 -7.10 12.14 -20.26
C GLN A 50 -6.36 10.90 -20.80
N PRO A 51 -5.24 11.03 -21.55
CA PRO A 51 -4.50 9.86 -22.04
C PRO A 51 -3.99 8.97 -20.90
N GLY A 52 -3.44 9.54 -19.82
CA GLY A 52 -2.96 8.79 -18.66
C GLY A 52 -4.09 8.06 -17.93
N GLN A 53 -5.24 8.72 -17.74
CA GLN A 53 -6.44 8.11 -17.16
C GLN A 53 -6.95 6.92 -17.99
N LYS A 54 -6.97 7.05 -19.33
CA LYS A 54 -7.36 5.95 -20.23
C LYS A 54 -6.39 4.76 -20.18
N ILE A 55 -5.10 5.00 -20.00
CA ILE A 55 -4.11 3.92 -19.83
C ILE A 55 -4.32 3.24 -18.48
N LEU A 56 -4.54 4.00 -17.41
CA LEU A 56 -4.83 3.47 -16.08
C LEU A 56 -6.07 2.57 -16.10
N ASN A 57 -7.17 3.03 -16.68
CA ASN A 57 -8.41 2.24 -16.78
C ASN A 57 -8.19 0.91 -17.51
N ARG A 58 -7.40 0.91 -18.59
CA ARG A 58 -7.02 -0.33 -19.30
C ARG A 58 -6.19 -1.27 -18.44
N ARG A 59 -5.27 -0.74 -17.63
CA ARG A 59 -4.47 -1.54 -16.69
C ARG A 59 -5.35 -2.16 -15.61
N ILE A 60 -6.24 -1.37 -15.00
CA ILE A 60 -7.20 -1.86 -13.99
C ILE A 60 -8.06 -2.98 -14.58
N TYR A 61 -8.62 -2.79 -15.77
CA TYR A 61 -9.44 -3.82 -16.43
C TYR A 61 -8.64 -5.11 -16.67
N ARG A 62 -7.39 -5.00 -17.16
CA ARG A 62 -6.53 -6.16 -17.39
C ARG A 62 -6.17 -6.86 -16.08
N THR A 63 -5.80 -6.11 -15.04
CA THR A 63 -5.49 -6.66 -13.73
C THR A 63 -6.70 -7.36 -13.11
N ALA A 64 -7.91 -6.77 -13.23
CA ALA A 64 -9.15 -7.40 -12.78
C ALA A 64 -9.45 -8.69 -13.54
N SER A 65 -9.33 -8.67 -14.86
CA SER A 65 -9.57 -9.84 -15.70
C SER A 65 -8.59 -10.97 -15.36
N ASN A 66 -7.31 -10.65 -15.14
CA ASN A 66 -6.30 -11.63 -14.74
C ASN A 66 -6.56 -12.19 -13.35
N LEU A 67 -6.85 -11.33 -12.36
CA LEU A 67 -7.20 -11.77 -11.01
C LEU A 67 -8.39 -12.73 -11.02
N CYS A 68 -9.43 -12.40 -11.79
CA CYS A 68 -10.61 -13.24 -11.89
C CYS A 68 -10.37 -14.53 -12.67
N LEU A 69 -9.48 -14.53 -13.65
CA LEU A 69 -9.04 -15.73 -14.35
C LEU A 69 -8.24 -16.65 -13.41
N ASP A 70 -7.30 -16.09 -12.64
CA ASP A 70 -6.49 -16.82 -11.66
C ASP A 70 -7.38 -17.52 -10.61
N LEU A 71 -8.43 -16.82 -10.14
CA LEU A 71 -9.29 -17.33 -9.07
C LEU A 71 -10.38 -18.31 -9.56
N ASN A 72 -10.97 -18.06 -10.73
CA ASN A 72 -12.10 -18.87 -11.21
C ASN A 72 -11.67 -19.94 -12.24
N GLY A 73 -10.43 -19.92 -12.72
CA GLY A 73 -9.96 -20.73 -13.85
C GLY A 73 -10.57 -20.34 -15.21
N GLN A 74 -11.44 -19.33 -15.24
CA GLN A 74 -12.09 -18.81 -16.44
C GLN A 74 -12.44 -17.33 -16.30
N TYR A 75 -12.67 -16.67 -17.44
CA TYR A 75 -13.15 -15.29 -17.44
C TYR A 75 -14.55 -15.20 -16.82
N SER A 76 -14.72 -14.27 -15.87
CA SER A 76 -16.01 -13.98 -15.23
C SER A 76 -16.26 -12.47 -15.25
N TYR A 77 -17.22 -12.03 -16.06
CA TYR A 77 -17.57 -10.61 -16.16
C TYR A 77 -18.00 -10.01 -14.81
N GLY A 78 -18.77 -10.77 -14.01
CA GLY A 78 -19.21 -10.35 -12.69
C GLY A 78 -18.02 -10.11 -11.76
N CYS A 79 -17.09 -11.07 -11.68
CA CYS A 79 -15.87 -10.94 -10.89
C CYS A 79 -15.06 -9.71 -11.35
N THR A 80 -14.84 -9.57 -12.66
CA THR A 80 -14.07 -8.45 -13.21
C THR A 80 -14.70 -7.10 -12.85
N LEU A 81 -16.03 -6.98 -12.93
CA LEU A 81 -16.75 -5.76 -12.58
C LEU A 81 -16.62 -5.43 -11.08
N PHE A 82 -16.72 -6.43 -10.20
CA PHE A 82 -16.52 -6.24 -8.76
C PHE A 82 -15.09 -5.81 -8.42
N ALA A 83 -14.10 -6.48 -9.02
CA ALA A 83 -12.70 -6.14 -8.90
C ALA A 83 -12.42 -4.69 -9.35
N ILE A 84 -12.95 -4.26 -10.50
CA ILE A 84 -12.82 -2.87 -10.96
C ILE A 84 -13.41 -1.89 -9.94
N ARG A 85 -14.65 -2.13 -9.50
CA ARG A 85 -15.35 -1.25 -8.55
C ARG A 85 -14.63 -1.11 -7.21
N SER A 86 -13.90 -2.14 -6.77
CA SER A 86 -13.09 -2.07 -5.54
C SER A 86 -12.00 -0.99 -5.60
N THR A 87 -11.66 -0.49 -6.79
CA THR A 87 -10.60 0.51 -7.00
C THR A 87 -11.11 1.94 -7.20
N ASP A 88 -12.42 2.15 -7.37
CA ASP A 88 -12.98 3.43 -7.86
C ASP A 88 -12.57 4.62 -6.98
N ASP A 89 -12.69 4.51 -5.66
CA ASP A 89 -12.32 5.58 -4.73
C ASP A 89 -10.82 5.91 -4.77
N GLN A 90 -9.98 4.88 -4.86
CA GLN A 90 -8.53 5.03 -4.90
C GLN A 90 -8.08 5.66 -6.22
N VAL A 91 -8.73 5.30 -7.33
CA VAL A 91 -8.53 5.91 -8.64
C VAL A 91 -8.94 7.38 -8.62
N ALA A 92 -10.11 7.70 -8.06
CA ALA A 92 -10.58 9.07 -7.93
C ALA A 92 -9.60 9.94 -7.11
N GLN A 93 -9.12 9.42 -5.98
CA GLN A 93 -8.12 10.09 -5.15
C GLN A 93 -6.77 10.27 -5.87
N ALA A 94 -6.32 9.26 -6.63
CA ALA A 94 -5.08 9.35 -7.41
C ALA A 94 -5.17 10.41 -8.52
N ILE A 95 -6.32 10.51 -9.18
CA ILE A 95 -6.59 11.53 -10.21
C ILE A 95 -6.66 12.93 -9.58
N ASP A 96 -7.41 13.11 -8.50
CA ASP A 96 -7.50 14.39 -7.79
C ASP A 96 -6.12 14.87 -7.34
N ARG A 97 -5.35 13.98 -6.71
CA ARG A 97 -3.95 14.22 -6.33
C ARG A 97 -3.13 14.72 -7.52
N ALA A 98 -3.17 14.01 -8.65
CA ALA A 98 -2.38 14.38 -9.82
C ALA A 98 -2.77 15.77 -10.37
N LYS A 99 -4.07 16.08 -10.41
CA LYS A 99 -4.56 17.41 -10.81
C LYS A 99 -4.08 18.51 -9.87
N ARG A 100 -4.16 18.28 -8.56
CA ARG A 100 -3.67 19.23 -7.54
C ARG A 100 -2.16 19.46 -7.65
N GLN A 101 -1.39 18.40 -7.89
CA GLN A 101 0.05 18.49 -8.08
C GLN A 101 0.42 19.37 -9.29
N VAL A 102 -0.26 19.18 -10.43
CA VAL A 102 -0.05 20.01 -11.63
C VAL A 102 -0.48 21.47 -11.39
N ALA A 103 -1.48 21.70 -10.55
CA ALA A 103 -1.91 23.04 -10.14
C ALA A 103 -1.00 23.70 -9.09
N GLY A 104 0.10 23.05 -8.67
CA GLY A 104 1.02 23.58 -7.65
C GLY A 104 0.45 23.57 -6.22
N LEU A 105 -0.62 22.82 -5.98
CA LEU A 105 -1.24 22.70 -4.67
C LEU A 105 -0.53 21.63 -3.82
N SER A 106 -0.63 21.78 -2.50
CA SER A 106 -0.23 20.71 -1.57
C SER A 106 -1.02 19.43 -1.86
N VAL A 107 -0.29 18.33 -1.91
CA VAL A 107 -0.80 16.97 -2.10
C VAL A 107 -0.27 16.08 -0.97
N GLY A 108 -1.11 15.19 -0.44
CA GLY A 108 -0.79 14.31 0.70
C GLY A 108 0.25 13.21 0.37
N PRO A 109 0.18 12.02 0.99
CA PRO A 109 1.01 10.89 0.57
C PRO A 109 0.59 10.32 -0.81
N PRO A 110 1.47 9.57 -1.50
CA PRO A 110 1.08 8.79 -2.67
C PRO A 110 -0.06 7.82 -2.37
N ILE A 111 -0.99 7.67 -3.30
CA ILE A 111 -2.09 6.70 -3.21
C ILE A 111 -1.60 5.38 -3.83
N ALA A 112 -1.96 4.25 -3.23
CA ALA A 112 -1.78 2.95 -3.85
C ALA A 112 -3.14 2.50 -4.41
N ILE A 113 -3.16 1.99 -5.65
CA ILE A 113 -4.37 1.37 -6.20
C ILE A 113 -4.27 -0.14 -5.95
N SER A 114 -5.04 -0.61 -4.98
CA SER A 114 -5.21 -2.00 -4.61
C SER A 114 -6.62 -2.45 -4.96
N MET A 115 -6.66 -3.52 -5.76
CA MET A 115 -7.85 -4.27 -6.10
C MET A 115 -8.03 -5.40 -5.10
N VAL A 116 -9.26 -5.57 -4.61
CA VAL A 116 -9.60 -6.61 -3.63
C VAL A 116 -10.92 -7.25 -4.02
N LEU A 117 -10.93 -8.57 -4.04
CA LEU A 117 -12.17 -9.33 -4.12
C LEU A 117 -12.62 -9.70 -2.70
N GLY A 118 -13.64 -8.99 -2.21
CA GLY A 118 -14.23 -9.28 -0.91
C GLY A 118 -15.22 -10.44 -1.00
N VAL A 119 -15.07 -11.43 -0.12
CA VAL A 119 -16.19 -12.30 0.26
C VAL A 119 -17.15 -11.40 1.03
N ARG A 120 -18.32 -11.08 0.44
CA ARG A 120 -19.41 -10.43 1.17
C ARG A 120 -20.08 -11.41 2.12
#